data_AF-A0A9Q0X709-F1
#
_entry.id   AF-A0A9Q0X709-F1
#
_cell.length_a   1.000
_cell.length_b   1.000
_cell.length_c   1.000
_cell.angle_alpha   90.00
_cell.angle_beta   90.00
_cell.angle_gamma   90.00
#
_symmetry.space_group_name_H-M   'P 1'
#
loop_
_entity.id
_entity.type
_entity.pdbx_description
1 polymer ?
#
loop_
_entity_poly.entity_id
_entity_poly.type
_entity_poly.pdbx_seq_one_letter_code
_entity_poly.pdbx_strand_id
1 'polypeptide(L)'
;MALSSPETTSLNTAKIPETPSSCSVHLQKLPHLTDYLPNLKPLPNPLEKNSLYHPPAGFYINQSEVVLGQIILDLSADSEVASSPTPQVAYNRAGPRCQVFFEPKDIKAAIVTCGGLCPGMNTVVRELVFGLWEMYGVRQIYGVTAGYRGFYSRDPVELNPKLVHNWHKLGGTALETSRGGFDLNKIVDGIEHHGFNQVISLNFAPCYNFLC
;
A
#
# COMPACT_ATOMS: atom_id res chain seq x y z
N MET A 1 31.24 31.48 71.39
CA MET A 1 30.15 30.69 70.78
C MET A 1 29.08 31.66 70.35
N ALA A 2 29.18 32.12 69.10
CA ALA A 2 28.18 32.97 68.46
C ALA A 2 27.55 32.13 67.35
N LEU A 3 26.23 31.98 67.42
CA LEU A 3 25.39 31.33 66.41
C LEU A 3 25.16 32.34 65.28
N SER A 4 25.52 31.98 64.06
CA SER A 4 25.04 32.64 62.84
C SER A 4 24.51 31.57 61.89
N SER A 5 23.18 31.56 61.71
CA SER A 5 22.46 30.74 60.75
C SER A 5 22.85 31.13 59.31
N PRO A 6 22.93 30.18 58.36
CA PRO A 6 23.04 30.52 56.94
C PRO A 6 21.68 30.81 56.32
N GLU A 7 21.75 31.66 55.29
CA GLU A 7 20.70 32.39 54.60
C GLU A 7 19.63 31.52 53.92
N THR A 8 18.39 32.03 53.93
CA THR A 8 17.27 31.49 53.16
C THR A 8 17.27 32.16 51.78
N THR A 9 17.88 31.53 50.78
CA THR A 9 17.75 31.97 49.39
C THR A 9 16.44 31.42 48.82
N SER A 10 15.50 32.32 48.54
CA SER A 10 14.24 32.01 47.84
C SER A 10 14.53 31.46 46.45
N LEU A 11 14.29 30.16 46.24
CA LEU A 11 14.27 29.57 44.91
C LEU A 11 12.99 30.03 44.21
N ASN A 12 13.19 30.89 43.21
CA ASN A 12 12.20 31.34 42.25
C ASN A 12 11.37 30.16 41.73
N THR A 13 10.05 30.28 41.83
CA THR A 13 9.08 29.42 41.17
C THR A 13 9.27 29.55 39.66
N ALA A 14 10.09 28.68 39.07
CA ALA A 14 10.22 28.55 37.63
C ALA A 14 8.88 28.07 37.07
N LYS A 15 8.22 28.96 36.34
CA LYS A 15 6.98 28.71 35.60
C LYS A 15 7.25 27.54 34.64
N ILE A 16 6.53 26.43 34.82
CA ILE A 16 6.55 25.29 33.90
C ILE A 16 6.15 25.80 32.51
N PRO A 17 6.93 25.54 31.44
CA PRO A 17 6.55 25.96 30.10
C PRO A 17 5.26 25.26 29.69
N GLU A 18 4.35 26.06 29.15
CA GLU A 18 3.03 25.63 28.68
C GLU A 18 3.15 24.47 27.69
N THR A 19 2.21 23.52 27.80
CA THR A 19 2.03 22.37 26.91
C THR A 19 2.24 22.76 25.44
N PRO A 20 3.04 22.00 24.66
CA PRO A 20 3.23 22.31 23.26
C PRO A 20 1.88 22.29 22.53
N SER A 21 1.66 23.32 21.73
CA SER A 21 0.50 23.50 20.85
C SER A 21 0.15 22.19 20.15
N SER A 22 -1.12 21.78 20.20
CA SER A 22 -1.53 20.51 19.61
C SER A 22 -1.27 20.53 18.10
N CYS A 23 -0.28 19.77 17.66
CA CYS A 23 -0.02 19.57 16.24
C CYS A 23 -1.23 18.82 15.65
N SER A 24 -2.02 19.49 14.80
CA SER A 24 -3.18 18.85 14.17
C SER A 24 -2.70 17.92 13.05
N VAL A 25 -2.92 16.62 13.22
CA VAL A 25 -2.63 15.60 12.19
C VAL A 25 -3.88 15.37 11.34
N HIS A 26 -3.74 15.52 10.03
CA HIS A 26 -4.77 15.24 9.04
C HIS A 26 -4.49 13.90 8.36
N LEU A 27 -5.34 12.90 8.62
CA LEU A 27 -5.27 11.60 7.93
C LEU A 27 -5.81 11.75 6.50
N GLN A 28 -4.96 11.47 5.52
CA GLN A 28 -5.38 11.41 4.13
C GLN A 28 -6.33 10.21 3.94
N LYS A 29 -7.61 10.50 3.66
CA LYS A 29 -8.59 9.47 3.33
C LYS A 29 -8.26 8.85 1.96
N LEU A 30 -8.20 7.53 1.92
CA LEU A 30 -8.05 6.75 0.70
C LEU A 30 -9.40 6.09 0.37
N PRO A 31 -9.74 5.93 -0.93
CA PRO A 31 -10.86 5.09 -1.31
C PRO A 31 -10.71 3.69 -0.70
N HIS A 32 -11.78 3.20 -0.10
CA HIS A 32 -11.82 1.86 0.47
C HIS A 32 -12.92 1.04 -0.19
N LEU A 33 -12.73 -0.27 -0.30
CA LEU A 33 -13.68 -1.15 -0.97
C LEU A 33 -15.09 -1.07 -0.37
N THR A 34 -15.18 -0.87 0.95
CA THR A 34 -16.46 -0.71 1.66
C THR A 34 -17.18 0.59 1.34
N ASP A 35 -16.52 1.59 0.75
CA ASP A 35 -17.18 2.81 0.26
C ASP A 35 -18.09 2.49 -0.94
N TYR A 36 -17.79 1.41 -1.68
CA TYR A 36 -18.55 0.96 -2.85
C TYR A 36 -19.40 -0.29 -2.55
N LEU A 37 -18.97 -1.12 -1.60
CA LEU A 37 -19.63 -2.37 -1.20
C LEU A 37 -19.94 -2.35 0.30
N PRO A 38 -21.03 -1.71 0.74
CA PRO A 38 -21.29 -1.45 2.17
C PRO A 38 -21.58 -2.71 2.99
N ASN A 39 -22.02 -3.80 2.36
CA ASN A 39 -22.37 -5.06 3.01
C ASN A 39 -21.23 -6.09 3.03
N LEU A 40 -20.00 -5.66 2.70
CA LEU A 40 -18.85 -6.54 2.61
C LEU A 40 -18.40 -6.99 4.01
N LYS A 41 -18.35 -8.31 4.22
CA LYS A 41 -18.00 -8.89 5.52
C LYS A 41 -16.50 -9.21 5.59
N PRO A 42 -15.81 -8.82 6.68
CA PRO A 42 -14.43 -9.24 6.88
C PRO A 42 -14.35 -10.73 7.20
N LEU A 43 -13.30 -11.36 6.69
CA LEU A 43 -12.95 -12.77 6.85
C LEU A 43 -11.57 -12.86 7.52
N PRO A 44 -11.26 -13.90 8.31
CA PRO A 44 -9.91 -14.08 8.84
C PRO A 44 -8.91 -14.25 7.71
N ASN A 45 -7.71 -13.69 7.85
CA ASN A 45 -6.66 -13.82 6.84
C ASN A 45 -6.27 -15.30 6.67
N PRO A 46 -6.24 -15.84 5.43
CA PRO A 46 -5.81 -17.21 5.16
C PRO A 46 -4.43 -17.57 5.71
N LEU A 47 -3.55 -16.56 5.88
CA LEU A 47 -2.21 -16.72 6.46
C LEU A 47 -2.23 -17.30 7.89
N GLU A 48 -3.30 -17.09 8.66
CA GLU A 48 -3.44 -17.66 10.01
C GLU A 48 -3.48 -19.20 10.02
N LYS A 49 -3.89 -19.81 8.90
CA LYS A 49 -4.05 -21.26 8.76
C LYS A 49 -3.10 -21.84 7.70
N ASN A 50 -2.12 -21.06 7.25
CA ASN A 50 -1.22 -21.47 6.19
C ASN A 50 -0.20 -22.48 6.72
N SER A 51 -0.03 -23.61 6.02
CA SER A 51 0.89 -24.67 6.44
C SER A 51 2.37 -24.33 6.24
N LEU A 52 2.68 -23.44 5.31
CA LEU A 52 4.04 -23.07 4.91
C LEU A 52 4.54 -21.83 5.65
N TYR A 53 3.64 -21.01 6.20
CA TYR A 53 3.98 -19.73 6.82
C TYR A 53 3.14 -19.49 8.08
N HIS A 54 3.82 -19.25 9.20
CA HIS A 54 3.18 -18.90 10.47
C HIS A 54 3.54 -17.45 10.82
N PRO A 55 2.57 -16.52 10.81
CA PRO A 55 2.80 -15.12 11.16
C PRO A 55 3.40 -14.97 12.56
N PRO A 56 4.56 -14.31 12.73
CA PRO A 56 5.08 -13.99 14.05
C PRO A 56 4.22 -12.95 14.77
N ALA A 57 4.42 -12.80 16.08
CA ALA A 57 3.78 -11.74 16.85
C ALA A 57 4.12 -10.35 16.25
N GLY A 58 3.11 -9.50 16.08
CA GLY A 58 3.27 -8.18 15.47
C GLY A 58 3.37 -8.16 13.94
N PHE A 59 3.13 -9.29 13.26
CA PHE A 59 3.11 -9.36 11.80
C PHE A 59 2.00 -8.50 11.18
N TYR A 60 0.79 -8.57 11.73
CA TYR A 60 -0.36 -7.82 11.23
C TYR A 60 -0.35 -6.38 11.69
N ILE A 61 -0.68 -5.49 10.76
CA ILE A 61 -0.74 -4.05 11.00
C ILE A 61 -2.18 -3.65 11.32
N ASN A 62 -2.36 -2.78 12.32
CA ASN A 62 -3.68 -2.27 12.69
C ASN A 62 -4.19 -1.22 11.69
N GLN A 63 -5.50 -1.12 11.53
CA GLN A 63 -6.13 -0.14 10.63
C GLN A 63 -5.85 1.32 11.06
N SER A 64 -5.56 1.54 12.34
CA SER A 64 -5.24 2.85 12.91
C SER A 64 -3.75 3.22 12.82
N GLU A 65 -2.89 2.33 12.31
CA GLU A 65 -1.47 2.65 12.14
C GLU A 65 -1.26 3.53 10.91
N VAL A 66 -0.65 4.69 11.15
CA VAL A 66 -0.39 5.70 10.14
C VAL A 66 1.09 6.06 10.10
N VAL A 67 1.55 6.53 8.94
CA VAL A 67 2.89 7.06 8.71
C VAL A 67 2.76 8.56 8.42
N LEU A 68 3.56 9.38 9.10
CA LEU A 68 3.60 10.82 8.86
C LEU A 68 4.30 11.10 7.53
N GLY A 69 3.69 11.97 6.71
CA GLY A 69 4.26 12.39 5.43
C GLY A 69 5.50 13.26 5.60
N GLN A 70 5.54 14.07 6.65
CA GLN A 70 6.70 14.87 7.04
C GLN A 70 7.14 14.46 8.44
N ILE A 71 8.36 13.93 8.54
CA ILE A 71 8.95 13.47 9.82
C ILE A 71 9.96 14.45 10.40
N ILE A 72 10.32 15.50 9.65
CA ILE A 72 11.26 16.53 10.08
C ILE A 72 10.46 17.67 10.70
N LEU A 73 10.72 17.93 11.98
CA LEU A 73 10.16 19.03 12.76
C LEU A 73 11.27 20.04 13.05
N ASP A 74 11.06 21.29 12.65
CA ASP A 74 11.93 22.39 13.05
C ASP A 74 11.44 22.96 14.38
N LEU A 75 12.20 22.73 15.45
CA LEU A 75 11.90 23.22 16.80
C LEU A 75 12.44 24.63 17.06
N SER A 76 13.22 25.18 16.14
CA SER A 76 13.79 26.54 16.23
C SER A 76 12.88 27.61 15.62
N ALA A 77 11.85 27.20 14.90
CA ALA A 77 10.81 28.09 14.40
C ALA A 77 9.94 28.55 15.57
N ASP A 78 10.34 29.64 16.22
CA ASP A 78 9.52 30.33 17.20
C ASP A 78 8.14 30.64 16.59
N SER A 79 7.12 30.26 17.34
CA SER A 79 5.69 30.15 17.00
C SER A 79 5.01 31.40 16.43
N GLU A 80 5.74 32.50 16.20
CA GLU A 80 5.19 33.80 15.81
C GLU A 80 5.46 34.20 14.34
N VAL A 81 6.36 33.51 13.62
CA VAL A 81 6.69 33.83 12.21
C VAL A 81 6.31 32.71 11.22
N ALA A 82 5.93 31.53 11.71
CA ALA A 82 5.42 30.45 10.86
C ALA A 82 3.96 30.73 10.47
N SER A 83 3.78 31.26 9.25
CA SER A 83 2.50 31.43 8.58
C SER A 83 1.65 30.14 8.63
N SER A 84 0.73 30.05 9.57
CA SER A 84 -0.17 28.91 9.83
C SER A 84 0.52 27.55 9.99
N PRO A 85 0.27 26.78 11.07
CA PRO A 85 0.77 25.42 11.15
C PRO A 85 0.14 24.63 10.00
N THR A 86 0.93 24.27 8.99
CA THR A 86 0.47 23.36 7.94
C THR A 86 0.12 22.03 8.63
N PRO A 87 -1.12 21.53 8.49
CA PRO A 87 -1.51 20.28 9.15
C PRO A 87 -0.56 19.16 8.73
N GLN A 88 -0.06 18.39 9.69
CA GLN A 88 0.75 17.23 9.37
C GLN A 88 -0.12 16.21 8.66
N VAL A 89 0.22 15.88 7.42
CA VAL A 89 -0.49 14.83 6.68
C VAL A 89 0.01 13.47 7.13
N ALA A 90 -0.92 12.57 7.44
CA ALA A 90 -0.63 11.16 7.74
C ALA A 90 -1.29 10.23 6.72
N TYR A 91 -0.69 9.08 6.48
CA TYR A 91 -1.16 8.06 5.54
C TYR A 91 -1.30 6.71 6.23
N ASN A 92 -2.29 5.90 5.87
CA ASN A 92 -2.41 4.54 6.41
C ASN A 92 -1.18 3.70 6.04
N ARG A 93 -0.60 3.03 7.03
CA ARG A 93 0.55 2.13 6.82
C ARG A 93 0.09 0.90 6.03
N ALA A 94 0.80 0.58 4.93
CA ALA A 94 0.55 -0.62 4.14
C ALA A 94 1.15 -1.87 4.81
N GLY A 95 0.46 -3.01 4.69
CA GLY A 95 0.94 -4.32 5.11
C GLY A 95 -0.21 -5.29 5.38
N PRO A 96 0.11 -6.51 5.87
CA PRO A 96 -0.87 -7.56 6.05
C PRO A 96 -1.87 -7.19 7.16
N ARG A 97 -3.14 -7.51 6.93
CA ARG A 97 -4.24 -7.34 7.89
C ARG A 97 -4.67 -8.69 8.42
N CYS A 98 -5.07 -8.78 9.69
CA CYS A 98 -5.61 -10.02 10.25
C CYS A 98 -6.96 -10.42 9.63
N GLN A 99 -7.61 -9.48 8.92
CA GLN A 99 -8.84 -9.70 8.17
C GLN A 99 -8.70 -9.28 6.71
N VAL A 100 -9.33 -10.03 5.81
CA VAL A 100 -9.42 -9.77 4.37
C VAL A 100 -10.90 -9.80 3.94
N PHE A 101 -11.22 -9.36 2.72
CA PHE A 101 -12.62 -9.27 2.27
C PHE A 101 -13.04 -10.34 1.27
N PHE A 102 -12.10 -11.12 0.76
CA PHE A 102 -12.37 -12.10 -0.29
C PHE A 102 -11.81 -13.47 0.08
N GLU A 103 -12.60 -14.49 -0.21
CA GLU A 103 -12.15 -15.87 -0.13
C GLU A 103 -11.21 -16.17 -1.32
N PRO A 104 -10.06 -16.82 -1.11
CA PRO A 104 -9.08 -17.04 -2.18
C PRO A 104 -9.59 -17.79 -3.40
N LYS A 105 -10.55 -18.69 -3.20
CA LYS A 105 -11.20 -19.49 -4.27
C LYS A 105 -12.06 -18.64 -5.21
N ASP A 106 -12.58 -17.53 -4.70
CA ASP A 106 -13.49 -16.65 -5.44
C ASP A 106 -12.71 -15.56 -6.19
N ILE A 107 -11.42 -15.38 -5.89
CA ILE A 107 -10.55 -14.43 -6.58
C ILE A 107 -10.13 -14.96 -7.95
N LYS A 108 -10.29 -14.11 -8.96
CA LYS A 108 -9.73 -14.23 -10.30
C LYS A 108 -8.88 -13.00 -10.58
N ALA A 109 -7.58 -13.13 -10.36
CA ALA A 109 -6.63 -12.02 -10.41
C ALA A 109 -6.05 -11.84 -11.82
N ALA A 110 -6.02 -10.62 -12.32
CA ALA A 110 -5.33 -10.23 -13.54
C ALA A 110 -4.16 -9.30 -13.23
N ILE A 111 -2.97 -9.62 -13.74
CA ILE A 111 -1.75 -8.83 -13.62
C ILE A 111 -1.42 -8.28 -15.00
N VAL A 112 -1.22 -6.97 -15.10
CA VAL A 112 -0.85 -6.31 -16.35
C VAL A 112 0.35 -5.41 -16.13
N THR A 113 1.27 -5.39 -17.09
CA THR A 113 2.39 -4.44 -17.13
C THR A 113 2.18 -3.45 -18.28
N CYS A 114 2.07 -2.15 -17.99
CA CYS A 114 1.89 -1.12 -19.02
C CYS A 114 2.94 -0.01 -18.91
N GLY A 115 3.11 0.75 -20.00
CA GLY A 115 4.03 1.88 -20.05
C GLY A 115 5.48 1.48 -20.33
N GLY A 116 6.42 2.24 -19.77
CA GLY A 116 7.85 2.02 -19.97
C GLY A 116 8.37 0.79 -19.23
N LEU A 117 9.43 0.18 -19.76
CA LEU A 117 10.15 -0.89 -19.07
C LEU A 117 11.00 -0.30 -17.94
N CYS A 118 10.95 -0.93 -16.78
CA CYS A 118 11.80 -0.64 -15.63
C CYS A 118 12.43 -1.96 -15.14
N PRO A 119 13.70 -1.97 -14.71
CA PRO A 119 14.30 -3.16 -14.09
C PRO A 119 13.45 -3.71 -12.94
N GLY A 120 13.31 -5.03 -12.87
CA GLY A 120 12.59 -5.70 -11.78
C GLY A 120 11.10 -5.94 -12.03
N MET A 121 10.53 -5.53 -13.16
CA MET A 121 9.11 -5.78 -13.46
C MET A 121 8.74 -7.27 -13.38
N ASN A 122 9.57 -8.12 -13.98
CA ASN A 122 9.44 -9.57 -13.89
C ASN A 122 9.55 -10.11 -12.46
N THR A 123 10.40 -9.51 -11.63
CA THR A 123 10.52 -9.86 -10.21
C THR A 123 9.23 -9.54 -9.48
N VAL A 124 8.65 -8.36 -9.71
CA VAL A 124 7.36 -7.98 -9.10
C VAL A 124 6.25 -8.95 -9.51
N VAL A 125 6.12 -9.26 -10.81
CA VAL A 125 5.11 -10.23 -11.28
C VAL A 125 5.32 -11.60 -10.65
N ARG A 126 6.57 -12.08 -10.56
CA ARG A 126 6.90 -13.34 -9.90
C ARG A 126 6.46 -13.33 -8.43
N GLU A 127 6.86 -12.32 -7.65
CA GLU A 127 6.51 -12.25 -6.23
C GLU A 127 5.00 -12.10 -6.00
N LEU A 128 4.28 -11.39 -6.87
CA LEU A 128 2.82 -11.32 -6.82
C LEU A 128 2.18 -12.70 -7.04
N VAL A 129 2.62 -13.43 -8.06
CA VAL A 129 2.11 -14.79 -8.33
C VAL A 129 2.42 -15.73 -7.17
N PHE A 130 3.65 -15.70 -6.63
CA PHE A 130 4.01 -16.50 -5.45
C PHE A 130 3.21 -16.11 -4.22
N GLY A 131 2.99 -14.83 -3.96
CA GLY A 131 2.21 -14.37 -2.81
C GLY A 131 0.74 -14.77 -2.92
N LEU A 132 0.11 -14.52 -4.07
CA LEU A 132 -1.26 -14.96 -4.32
C LEU A 132 -1.40 -16.48 -4.19
N TRP A 133 -0.44 -17.24 -4.74
CA TRP A 133 -0.51 -18.70 -4.77
C TRP A 133 -0.17 -19.35 -3.42
N GLU A 134 1.01 -19.09 -2.88
CA GLU A 134 1.53 -19.80 -1.70
C GLU A 134 1.00 -19.21 -0.39
N MET A 135 0.87 -17.88 -0.29
CA MET A 135 0.42 -17.22 0.94
C MET A 135 -1.10 -17.20 1.04
N TYR A 136 -1.77 -16.75 -0.03
CA TYR A 136 -3.22 -16.54 -0.01
C TYR A 136 -4.01 -17.70 -0.60
N GLY A 137 -3.41 -18.66 -1.31
CA GLY A 137 -4.12 -19.82 -1.84
C GLY A 137 -4.96 -19.56 -3.10
N VAL A 138 -4.77 -18.41 -3.76
CA VAL A 138 -5.42 -18.08 -5.03
C VAL A 138 -4.85 -18.97 -6.15
N ARG A 139 -5.74 -19.55 -6.96
CA ARG A 139 -5.35 -20.47 -8.05
C ARG A 139 -5.69 -19.94 -9.45
N GLN A 140 -6.51 -18.91 -9.53
CA GLN A 140 -6.90 -18.28 -10.78
C GLN A 140 -6.16 -16.95 -10.95
N ILE A 141 -4.92 -17.03 -11.45
CA ILE A 141 -4.04 -15.87 -11.65
C ILE A 141 -3.70 -15.78 -13.13
N TYR A 142 -3.84 -14.59 -13.70
CA TYR A 142 -3.72 -14.37 -15.14
C TYR A 142 -2.82 -13.19 -15.45
N GLY A 143 -2.04 -13.31 -16.51
CA GLY A 143 -1.19 -12.26 -17.06
C GLY A 143 -1.83 -11.69 -18.33
N VAL A 144 -2.16 -10.41 -18.31
CA VAL A 144 -2.65 -9.69 -19.49
C VAL A 144 -1.44 -9.20 -20.28
N THR A 145 -1.32 -9.66 -21.53
CA THR A 145 -0.14 -9.38 -22.35
C THR A 145 -0.26 -8.08 -23.13
N ALA A 146 0.87 -7.42 -23.43
CA ALA A 146 0.93 -6.19 -24.24
C ALA A 146 0.18 -4.98 -23.64
N GLY A 147 0.23 -4.83 -22.32
CA GLY A 147 -0.37 -3.70 -21.59
C GLY A 147 -1.90 -3.67 -21.66
N TYR A 148 -2.50 -2.47 -21.59
CA TYR A 148 -3.96 -2.30 -21.55
C TYR A 148 -4.68 -2.87 -22.78
N ARG A 149 -4.04 -2.86 -23.94
CA ARG A 149 -4.59 -3.45 -25.16
C ARG A 149 -4.86 -4.95 -25.01
N GLY A 150 -4.12 -5.63 -24.14
CA GLY A 150 -4.26 -7.06 -23.87
C GLY A 150 -5.67 -7.44 -23.43
N PHE A 151 -6.35 -6.60 -22.65
CA PHE A 151 -7.69 -6.90 -22.12
C PHE A 151 -8.74 -7.20 -23.19
N TYR A 152 -8.57 -6.63 -24.39
CA TYR A 152 -9.57 -6.73 -25.47
C TYR A 152 -9.00 -7.24 -26.80
N SER A 153 -7.72 -7.62 -26.85
CA SER A 153 -7.09 -8.06 -28.11
C SER A 153 -6.41 -9.42 -28.05
N ARG A 154 -6.27 -10.00 -26.86
CA ARG A 154 -5.59 -11.28 -26.63
C ARG A 154 -6.23 -12.00 -25.47
N ASP A 155 -6.14 -13.32 -25.48
CA ASP A 155 -6.49 -14.11 -24.31
C ASP A 155 -5.41 -13.95 -23.22
N PRO A 156 -5.81 -13.85 -21.96
CA PRO A 156 -4.90 -13.77 -20.84
C PRO A 156 -4.17 -15.10 -20.61
N VAL A 157 -2.90 -15.03 -20.19
CA VAL A 157 -2.07 -16.21 -19.94
C VAL A 157 -2.21 -16.64 -18.49
N GLU A 158 -2.52 -17.90 -18.22
CA GLU A 158 -2.56 -18.41 -16.85
C GLU A 158 -1.16 -18.41 -16.22
N LEU A 159 -1.04 -17.81 -15.03
CA LEU A 159 0.20 -17.70 -14.29
C LEU A 159 0.20 -18.65 -13.09
N ASN A 160 1.32 -19.33 -12.90
CA ASN A 160 1.57 -20.16 -11.73
C ASN A 160 3.05 -20.06 -11.31
N PRO A 161 3.41 -20.44 -10.07
CA PRO A 161 4.78 -20.35 -9.56
C PRO A 161 5.82 -21.04 -10.44
N LYS A 162 5.46 -22.13 -11.14
CA LYS A 162 6.37 -22.86 -12.03
C LYS A 162 6.70 -22.03 -13.27
N LEU A 163 5.69 -21.45 -13.91
CA LEU A 163 5.85 -20.63 -15.11
C LEU A 163 6.73 -19.40 -14.84
N VAL A 164 6.49 -18.70 -13.74
CA VAL A 164 7.19 -17.44 -13.41
C VAL A 164 8.52 -17.65 -12.69
N HIS A 165 8.91 -18.90 -12.40
CA HIS A 165 10.01 -19.22 -11.49
C HIS A 165 11.31 -18.48 -11.81
N ASN A 166 11.69 -18.42 -13.09
CA ASN A 166 12.94 -17.81 -13.56
C ASN A 166 12.78 -16.38 -14.13
N TRP A 167 11.59 -15.78 -14.08
CA TRP A 167 11.36 -14.48 -14.73
C TRP A 167 12.22 -13.36 -14.14
N HIS A 168 12.53 -13.41 -12.85
CA HIS A 168 13.42 -12.45 -12.16
C HIS A 168 14.84 -12.35 -12.76
N LYS A 169 15.26 -13.35 -13.55
CA LYS A 169 16.56 -13.36 -14.25
C LYS A 169 16.49 -12.70 -15.64
N LEU A 170 15.28 -12.39 -16.12
CA LEU A 170 15.03 -11.84 -17.45
C LEU A 170 14.85 -10.33 -17.39
N GLY A 171 15.48 -9.61 -18.32
CA GLY A 171 15.22 -8.19 -18.52
C GLY A 171 13.82 -7.90 -19.07
N GLY A 172 13.35 -6.66 -18.90
CA GLY A 172 12.04 -6.23 -19.37
C GLY A 172 10.87 -6.85 -18.59
N THR A 173 9.79 -7.20 -19.30
CA THR A 173 8.61 -7.91 -18.75
C THR A 173 8.21 -9.04 -19.70
N ALA A 174 8.01 -10.24 -19.16
CA ALA A 174 7.58 -11.41 -19.90
C ALA A 174 6.12 -11.31 -20.37
N LEU A 175 5.32 -10.43 -19.75
CA LEU A 175 3.96 -10.11 -20.19
C LEU A 175 3.92 -9.13 -21.37
N GLU A 176 5.07 -8.65 -21.86
CA GLU A 176 5.15 -7.53 -22.80
C GLU A 176 4.53 -6.24 -22.21
N THR A 177 4.78 -5.10 -22.85
CA THR A 177 4.18 -3.82 -22.44
C THR A 177 3.83 -2.99 -23.66
N SER A 178 2.90 -2.07 -23.49
CA SER A 178 2.52 -1.06 -24.48
C SER A 178 2.44 0.31 -23.82
N ARG A 179 2.83 1.36 -24.55
CA ARG A 179 2.72 2.77 -24.12
C ARG A 179 1.38 3.42 -24.50
N GLY A 180 0.40 2.63 -24.96
CA GLY A 180 -0.95 3.08 -25.34
C GLY A 180 -1.95 1.94 -25.38
N GLY A 181 -3.09 2.15 -26.04
CA GLY A 181 -4.19 1.18 -26.08
C GLY A 181 -5.06 1.21 -24.82
N PHE A 182 -5.10 2.34 -24.12
CA PHE A 182 -6.08 2.56 -23.07
C PHE A 182 -7.41 2.96 -23.71
N ASP A 183 -8.41 2.09 -23.55
CA ASP A 183 -9.80 2.32 -23.95
C ASP A 183 -10.67 1.80 -22.82
N LEU A 184 -11.21 2.71 -22.01
CA LEU A 184 -11.86 2.38 -20.75
C LEU A 184 -12.97 1.35 -20.94
N ASN A 185 -13.84 1.55 -21.93
CA ASN A 185 -14.99 0.68 -22.16
C ASN A 185 -14.51 -0.73 -22.53
N LYS A 186 -13.58 -0.84 -23.48
CA LYS A 186 -13.06 -2.15 -23.90
C LYS A 186 -12.30 -2.88 -22.79
N ILE A 187 -11.60 -2.14 -21.93
CA ILE A 187 -10.90 -2.72 -20.78
C ILE A 187 -11.91 -3.25 -19.77
N VAL A 188 -12.94 -2.47 -19.43
CA VAL A 188 -14.02 -2.90 -18.53
C VAL A 188 -14.76 -4.10 -19.11
N ASP A 189 -15.14 -4.06 -20.38
CA ASP A 189 -15.75 -5.19 -21.08
C ASP A 189 -14.86 -6.44 -21.02
N GLY A 190 -13.54 -6.28 -21.20
CA GLY A 190 -12.57 -7.36 -21.08
C GLY A 190 -12.45 -7.91 -19.65
N ILE A 191 -12.48 -7.04 -18.64
CA ILE A 191 -12.48 -7.42 -17.22
C ILE A 191 -13.74 -8.22 -16.88
N GLU A 192 -14.91 -7.75 -17.30
CA GLU A 192 -16.19 -8.41 -17.09
C GLU A 192 -16.29 -9.73 -17.83
N HIS A 193 -15.89 -9.76 -19.12
CA HIS A 193 -15.91 -10.95 -19.97
C HIS A 193 -15.09 -12.10 -19.35
N HIS A 194 -13.90 -11.78 -18.83
CA HIS A 194 -13.06 -12.77 -18.17
C HIS A 194 -13.45 -13.01 -16.71
N GLY A 195 -14.33 -12.19 -16.12
CA GLY A 195 -14.74 -12.29 -14.73
C GLY A 195 -13.62 -11.96 -13.73
N PHE A 196 -12.73 -11.03 -14.09
CA PHE A 196 -11.68 -10.58 -13.18
C PHE A 196 -12.27 -9.70 -12.08
N ASN A 197 -11.99 -10.04 -10.82
CA ASN A 197 -12.43 -9.26 -9.67
C ASN A 197 -11.27 -8.61 -8.89
N GLN A 198 -10.04 -8.88 -9.33
CA GLN A 198 -8.84 -8.22 -8.82
C GLN A 198 -7.91 -7.91 -9.99
N VAL A 199 -7.65 -6.63 -10.24
CA VAL A 199 -6.73 -6.19 -11.29
C VAL A 199 -5.53 -5.49 -10.65
N ILE A 200 -4.34 -6.02 -10.91
CA ILE A 200 -3.08 -5.47 -10.43
C ILE A 200 -2.35 -4.89 -11.64
N SER A 201 -2.27 -3.56 -11.68
CA SER A 201 -1.65 -2.83 -12.78
C SER A 201 -0.27 -2.32 -12.38
N LEU A 202 0.76 -2.83 -13.04
CA LEU A 202 2.15 -2.41 -12.87
C LEU A 202 2.48 -1.39 -13.95
N ASN A 203 2.56 -0.12 -13.56
CA ASN A 203 2.86 0.98 -14.46
C ASN A 203 4.11 1.72 -14.00
N PHE A 204 4.94 2.09 -14.97
CA PHE A 204 5.93 3.13 -14.78
C PHE A 204 5.52 4.34 -15.60
N ALA A 205 4.81 5.27 -14.98
CA ALA A 205 4.64 6.63 -15.48
C ALA A 205 5.48 7.57 -14.62
N PRO A 206 6.13 8.60 -15.19
CA PRO A 206 6.57 9.73 -14.39
C PRO A 206 5.34 10.28 -13.66
N CYS A 207 5.44 10.43 -12.34
CA CYS A 207 4.36 10.85 -11.44
C CYS A 207 3.73 12.19 -11.85
N TYR A 208 2.85 12.21 -12.85
CA TYR A 208 1.94 13.31 -13.18
C TYR A 208 0.73 12.70 -13.90
N ASN A 209 -0.44 12.75 -13.26
CA ASN A 209 -1.77 12.53 -13.85
C ASN A 209 -2.23 11.09 -14.15
N PHE A 210 -2.20 10.19 -13.16
CA PHE A 210 -3.27 9.21 -13.04
C PHE A 210 -3.84 9.27 -11.62
N LEU A 211 -5.05 9.82 -11.51
CA LEU A 211 -5.87 9.79 -10.31
C LEU A 211 -6.17 8.33 -9.97
N CYS A 212 -5.84 7.94 -8.74
CA CYS A 212 -6.46 6.79 -8.06
C CYS A 212 -7.96 7.05 -7.85
#